data_AF-A0A969Y2I1-F1
#
_entry.id   AF-A0A969Y2I1-F1
#
_cell.length_a   1.000
_cell.length_b   1.000
_cell.length_c   1.000
_cell.angle_alpha   90.00
_cell.angle_beta   90.00
_cell.angle_gamma   90.00
#
_symmetry.space_group_name_H-M   'P 1'
#
loop_
_entity.id
_entity.type
_entity.pdbx_description
1 polymer ?
#
loop_
_entity_poly.entity_id
_entity_poly.type
_entity_poly.pdbx_seq_one_letter_code
_entity_poly.pdbx_strand_id
1 'polypeptide(L)'
;MGVGYRWHSLRRRLRTMGNESLLLRQFLVAGVLYLAVWGLVQVNLPLTNAMVQYIHWSVVEYKPVLSLERLRSWGEELNLPVLAALSSQKQEETAPSLSGYLFPVDGGEVKSRYGWRLHPISGEKHFHQGIDIAAPLGTPVKAIASGYVSQIREEELLGKVVEIKHSSGVVSLYGHLEKVLVEPRQLVKG
;
A
#
# COMPACT_ATOMS: atom_id res chain seq x y z
N MET A 1 6.13 61.17 62.65
CA MET A 1 6.84 61.36 61.36
C MET A 1 7.55 60.07 60.99
N GLY A 2 7.50 59.65 59.71
CA GLY A 2 8.16 58.47 59.11
C GLY A 2 7.20 57.30 58.83
N VAL A 3 6.41 57.28 57.73
CA VAL A 3 6.70 57.00 56.29
C VAL A 3 7.09 55.53 56.02
N GLY A 4 6.28 54.85 55.19
CA GLY A 4 6.36 53.43 54.78
C GLY A 4 7.61 53.04 53.97
N TYR A 5 7.77 51.81 53.47
CA TYR A 5 7.14 51.35 52.21
C TYR A 5 6.98 49.82 52.09
N ARG A 6 5.95 49.46 51.32
CA ARG A 6 5.32 48.15 51.10
C ARG A 6 5.99 47.41 49.91
N TRP A 7 6.82 46.41 50.19
CA TRP A 7 7.61 45.65 49.20
C TRP A 7 6.88 44.47 48.52
N HIS A 8 5.66 44.64 47.99
CA HIS A 8 4.89 43.49 47.44
C HIS A 8 4.24 43.65 46.06
N SER A 9 4.69 44.59 45.20
CA SER A 9 4.09 44.74 43.87
C SER A 9 5.04 44.71 42.66
N LEU A 10 6.35 44.47 42.80
CA LEU A 10 7.27 44.49 41.65
C LEU A 10 7.64 43.13 41.03
N ARG A 11 7.01 42.02 41.43
CA ARG A 11 7.21 40.68 40.80
C ARG A 11 6.01 40.18 39.98
N ARG A 12 5.11 41.07 39.55
CA ARG A 12 3.96 40.70 38.70
C ARG A 12 3.94 41.33 37.31
N ARG A 13 5.02 42.02 36.89
CA ARG A 13 5.07 42.73 35.60
C ARG A 13 6.23 42.36 34.67
N LEU A 14 6.90 41.23 34.90
CA LEU A 14 7.95 40.69 34.02
C LEU A 14 7.76 39.18 33.74
N ARG A 15 6.51 38.73 33.57
CA ARG A 15 6.19 37.35 33.15
C ARG A 15 5.34 37.28 31.87
N THR A 16 5.02 38.42 31.27
CA THR A 16 4.17 38.52 30.07
C THR A 16 4.92 38.99 28.82
N MET A 17 6.24 39.17 28.87
CA MET A 17 7.05 39.59 27.69
C MET A 17 8.05 38.52 27.22
N GLY A 18 8.00 37.30 27.77
CA GLY A 18 8.95 36.21 27.46
C GLY A 18 8.45 35.14 26.49
N ASN A 19 7.14 35.01 26.28
CA ASN A 19 6.55 33.96 25.43
C ASN A 19 6.14 34.42 24.03
N GLU A 20 5.77 35.69 23.86
CA GLU A 20 5.33 36.23 22.56
C GLU A 20 6.44 36.11 21.49
N SER A 21 7.68 36.38 21.86
CA SER A 21 8.84 36.25 20.97
C SER A 21 9.24 34.78 20.73
N LEU A 22 8.93 33.89 21.66
CA LEU A 22 9.15 32.44 21.51
C LEU A 22 8.15 31.83 20.54
N LEU A 23 6.87 32.18 20.69
CA LEU A 23 5.80 31.74 19.79
C LEU A 23 6.05 32.25 18.37
N LEU A 24 6.41 33.53 18.21
CA LEU A 24 6.74 34.10 16.90
C LEU A 24 7.91 33.35 16.24
N ARG A 25 8.97 33.03 16.99
CA ARG A 25 10.10 32.23 16.49
C ARG A 25 9.69 30.82 16.09
N GLN A 26 8.82 30.17 16.89
CA GLN A 26 8.30 28.84 16.57
C GLN A 26 7.45 28.86 15.29
N PHE A 27 6.60 29.87 15.09
CA PHE A 27 5.82 30.03 13.86
C PHE A 27 6.71 30.27 12.65
N LEU A 28 7.76 31.08 12.78
CA LEU A 28 8.71 31.32 11.69
C LEU A 28 9.49 30.05 11.32
N VAL A 29 9.98 29.30 12.32
CA VAL A 29 10.68 28.03 12.08
C VAL A 29 9.74 26.99 11.46
N ALA A 30 8.52 26.86 11.96
CA ALA A 30 7.52 25.96 11.40
C ALA A 30 7.14 26.35 9.96
N GLY A 31 7.01 27.64 9.66
CA GLY A 31 6.75 28.14 8.31
C GLY A 31 7.88 27.83 7.33
N VAL A 32 9.13 28.03 7.75
CA VAL A 32 10.31 27.67 6.92
C VAL A 32 10.39 26.17 6.68
N LEU A 33 10.17 25.34 7.71
CA LEU A 33 10.13 23.89 7.58
C LEU A 33 9.00 23.43 6.65
N TYR A 34 7.80 24.01 6.80
CA TYR A 34 6.66 23.72 5.93
C TYR A 34 6.97 24.07 4.47
N LEU A 35 7.51 25.26 4.19
CA LEU A 35 7.85 25.67 2.83
C LEU A 35 8.98 24.83 2.23
N ALA A 36 9.96 24.39 3.03
CA ALA A 36 11.02 23.50 2.58
C ALA A 36 10.47 22.11 2.21
N VAL A 37 9.61 21.53 3.06
CA VAL A 37 8.96 20.24 2.80
C VAL A 37 8.01 20.35 1.60
N TRP A 38 7.19 21.40 1.55
CA TRP A 38 6.28 21.64 0.44
C TRP A 38 7.05 21.84 -0.88
N GLY A 39 8.14 22.60 -0.86
CA GLY A 39 9.04 22.77 -2.01
C GLY A 39 9.65 21.44 -2.46
N LEU A 40 10.16 20.63 -1.52
CA LEU A 40 10.68 19.28 -1.83
C LEU A 40 9.63 18.36 -2.46
N VAL A 41 8.35 18.50 -2.09
CA VAL A 41 7.25 17.74 -2.69
C VAL A 41 6.92 18.24 -4.12
N GLN A 42 7.13 19.52 -4.42
CA GLN A 42 6.95 20.06 -5.77
C GLN A 42 8.09 19.67 -6.72
N VAL A 43 9.29 19.36 -6.20
CA VAL A 43 10.39 18.87 -7.03
C VAL A 43 10.20 17.36 -7.24
N ASN A 44 9.88 16.99 -8.47
CA ASN A 44 9.73 15.62 -8.95
C ASN A 44 11.10 14.92 -9.03
N LEU A 45 11.86 14.91 -7.92
CA LEU A 45 13.16 14.29 -7.85
C LEU A 45 13.00 12.76 -7.94
N PRO A 46 13.89 12.06 -8.66
CA PRO A 46 13.83 10.60 -8.77
C PRO A 46 13.78 9.89 -7.41
N LEU A 47 14.44 10.48 -6.41
CA LEU A 47 14.51 9.94 -5.05
C LEU A 47 13.17 10.04 -4.30
N THR A 48 12.42 11.14 -4.43
CA THR A 48 11.12 11.30 -3.77
C THR A 48 10.09 10.36 -4.38
N ASN A 49 10.10 10.21 -5.71
CA ASN A 49 9.27 9.20 -6.37
C ASN A 49 9.65 7.78 -5.97
N ALA A 50 10.94 7.44 -5.92
CA ALA A 50 11.40 6.13 -5.47
C ALA A 50 11.01 5.86 -4.00
N MET A 51 11.10 6.86 -3.13
CA MET A 51 10.68 6.77 -1.72
C MET A 51 9.17 6.61 -1.57
N VAL A 52 8.37 7.38 -2.32
CA VAL A 52 6.90 7.26 -2.32
C VAL A 52 6.48 5.90 -2.88
N GLN A 53 7.13 5.41 -3.95
CA GLN A 53 6.90 4.07 -4.49
C GLN A 53 7.31 2.97 -3.50
N TYR A 54 8.42 3.15 -2.78
CA TYR A 54 8.86 2.22 -1.74
C TYR A 54 7.89 2.17 -0.55
N ILE A 55 7.41 3.33 -0.09
CA ILE A 55 6.41 3.42 0.98
C ILE A 55 5.08 2.83 0.51
N HIS A 56 4.64 3.16 -0.70
CA HIS A 56 3.43 2.59 -1.29
C HIS A 56 3.53 1.07 -1.38
N TRP A 57 4.63 0.54 -1.92
CA TRP A 57 4.88 -0.91 -1.98
C TRP A 57 4.89 -1.56 -0.59
N SER A 58 5.51 -0.90 0.39
CA SER A 58 5.66 -1.43 1.76
C SER A 58 4.38 -1.34 2.60
N VAL A 59 3.46 -0.43 2.28
CA VAL A 59 2.25 -0.18 3.08
C VAL A 59 0.99 -0.73 2.39
N VAL A 60 0.96 -0.71 1.05
CA VAL A 60 -0.22 -1.07 0.25
C VAL A 60 -0.07 -2.48 -0.33
N GLU A 61 1.10 -2.86 -0.86
CA GLU A 61 1.34 -4.18 -1.48
C GLU A 61 1.91 -5.23 -0.51
N TYR A 62 2.50 -4.81 0.62
CA TYR A 62 3.14 -5.71 1.57
C TYR A 62 2.09 -6.46 2.39
N LYS A 63 2.06 -7.79 2.27
CA LYS A 63 1.29 -8.66 3.18
C LYS A 63 1.68 -8.28 4.61
N PRO A 64 0.74 -7.94 5.51
CA PRO A 64 1.10 -7.54 6.86
C PRO A 64 1.91 -8.67 7.48
N VAL A 65 3.10 -8.34 8.00
CA VAL A 65 3.91 -9.25 8.85
C VAL A 65 3.08 -9.76 10.03
N LEU A 66 1.96 -9.11 10.33
CA LEU A 66 0.87 -9.59 11.16
C LEU A 66 -0.15 -10.34 10.30
N SER A 67 0.17 -11.56 9.88
CA SER A 67 -0.90 -12.47 9.41
C SER A 67 -1.81 -12.77 10.59
N LEU A 68 -3.10 -13.01 10.33
CA LEU A 68 -4.04 -13.41 11.39
C LEU A 68 -3.55 -14.68 12.13
N GLU A 69 -2.85 -15.57 11.44
CA GLU A 69 -2.13 -16.70 12.05
C GLU A 69 -1.06 -16.28 13.05
N ARG A 70 -0.23 -15.29 12.71
CA ARG A 70 0.85 -14.81 13.60
C ARG A 70 0.32 -14.01 14.79
N LEU A 71 -0.76 -13.24 14.58
CA LEU A 71 -1.48 -12.58 15.67
C LEU A 71 -2.16 -13.59 16.61
N ARG A 72 -2.72 -14.66 16.04
CA ARG A 72 -3.33 -15.76 16.79
C ARG A 72 -2.28 -16.49 17.63
N SER A 73 -1.11 -16.79 17.06
CA SER A 73 -0.04 -17.45 17.83
C SER A 73 0.42 -16.61 19.01
N TRP A 74 0.54 -15.29 18.86
CA TRP A 74 0.90 -14.41 19.97
C TRP A 74 -0.21 -14.25 21.00
N GLY A 75 -1.47 -14.19 20.60
CA GLY A 75 -2.53 -14.08 21.60
C GLY A 75 -2.89 -15.41 22.29
N GLU A 76 -2.60 -16.57 21.69
CA GLU A 76 -2.61 -17.86 22.39
C GLU A 76 -1.46 -17.94 23.40
N GLU A 77 -0.27 -17.44 23.03
CA GLU A 77 0.89 -17.32 23.94
C GLU A 77 0.66 -16.32 25.08
N LEU A 78 -0.08 -15.24 24.83
CA LEU A 78 -0.39 -14.17 25.80
C LEU A 78 -1.76 -14.32 26.50
N ASN A 79 -2.49 -15.40 26.23
CA ASN A 79 -3.85 -15.71 26.74
C ASN A 79 -4.82 -14.51 26.69
N LEU A 80 -4.85 -13.80 25.56
CA LEU A 80 -5.64 -12.58 25.42
C LEU A 80 -7.11 -12.87 25.08
N PRO A 81 -8.09 -12.38 25.88
CA PRO A 81 -9.52 -12.65 25.67
C PRO A 81 -10.08 -12.04 24.37
N VAL A 82 -9.37 -11.07 23.77
CA VAL A 82 -9.75 -10.46 22.49
C VAL A 82 -9.72 -11.48 21.34
N LEU A 83 -8.87 -12.51 21.41
CA LEU A 83 -8.81 -13.55 20.38
C LEU A 83 -10.03 -14.48 20.40
N ALA A 84 -10.59 -14.76 21.58
CA ALA A 84 -11.82 -15.54 21.70
C ALA A 84 -13.00 -14.81 21.05
N ALA A 85 -13.08 -13.49 21.23
CA ALA A 85 -14.09 -12.65 20.58
C ALA A 85 -13.91 -12.61 19.05
N LEU A 86 -12.68 -12.57 18.54
CA LEU A 86 -12.38 -12.61 17.10
C LEU A 86 -12.65 -13.99 16.48
N SER A 87 -12.39 -15.08 17.20
CA SER A 87 -12.67 -16.44 16.72
C SER A 87 -14.16 -16.72 16.47
N SER A 88 -15.04 -15.92 17.07
CA SER A 88 -16.49 -16.00 16.88
C SER A 88 -16.95 -15.32 15.59
N GLN A 89 -16.13 -14.46 14.97
CA GLN A 89 -16.34 -13.97 13.61
C GLN A 89 -15.63 -14.88 12.61
N LYS A 90 -15.98 -16.16 12.61
CA LYS A 90 -15.67 -17.06 11.52
C LYS A 90 -16.59 -16.69 10.35
N GLN A 91 -16.21 -15.70 9.53
CA GLN A 91 -16.60 -15.76 8.14
C GLN A 91 -16.03 -17.07 7.62
N GLU A 92 -16.89 -17.97 7.17
CA GLU A 92 -16.49 -19.10 6.35
C GLU A 92 -15.89 -18.55 5.05
N GLU A 93 -14.63 -18.14 5.09
CA GLU A 93 -13.79 -18.10 3.90
C GLU A 93 -13.59 -19.55 3.47
N THR A 94 -14.60 -20.09 2.77
CA THR A 94 -14.35 -21.19 1.85
C THR A 94 -13.25 -20.69 0.93
N ALA A 95 -12.04 -21.24 1.02
CA ALA A 95 -10.99 -20.99 0.05
C ALA A 95 -11.63 -21.05 -1.34
N PRO A 96 -11.49 -20.00 -2.17
CA PRO A 96 -12.22 -19.91 -3.43
C PRO A 96 -11.96 -21.20 -4.21
N SER A 97 -13.02 -21.96 -4.47
CA SER A 97 -12.89 -23.21 -5.20
C SER A 97 -12.26 -22.89 -6.55
N LEU A 98 -11.10 -23.50 -6.86
CA LEU A 98 -10.46 -23.30 -8.16
C LEU A 98 -11.33 -23.83 -9.32
N SER A 99 -12.37 -24.61 -9.02
CA SER A 99 -13.42 -25.00 -9.96
C SER A 99 -14.18 -23.76 -10.42
N GLY A 100 -13.93 -23.33 -11.66
CA GLY A 100 -14.64 -22.22 -12.30
C GLY A 100 -13.75 -21.16 -12.90
N TYR A 101 -12.43 -21.20 -12.67
CA TYR A 101 -11.50 -20.30 -13.33
C TYR A 101 -11.00 -20.88 -14.66
N LEU A 102 -11.00 -20.04 -15.69
CA LEU A 102 -10.51 -20.37 -17.02
C LEU A 102 -9.01 -20.06 -17.13
N PHE A 103 -8.35 -20.79 -18.02
CA PHE A 103 -7.01 -20.42 -18.44
C PHE A 103 -7.09 -19.18 -19.34
N PRO A 104 -6.37 -18.08 -19.03
CA PRO A 104 -6.65 -16.77 -19.63
C PRO A 104 -6.13 -16.62 -21.07
N VAL A 105 -5.27 -17.52 -21.54
CA VAL A 105 -4.64 -17.43 -22.87
C VAL A 105 -4.75 -18.77 -23.57
N ASP A 106 -5.60 -18.87 -24.60
CA ASP A 106 -5.78 -20.12 -25.35
C ASP A 106 -4.45 -20.55 -25.99
N GLY A 107 -4.02 -21.78 -25.72
CA GLY A 107 -2.75 -22.32 -26.25
C GLY A 107 -1.48 -21.73 -25.63
N GLY A 108 -1.59 -20.89 -24.60
CA GLY A 108 -0.45 -20.33 -23.88
C GLY A 108 0.28 -21.37 -23.02
N GLU A 109 1.60 -21.22 -22.88
CA GLU A 109 2.44 -22.10 -22.06
C GLU A 109 2.95 -21.38 -20.81
N VAL A 110 2.78 -21.97 -19.62
CA VAL A 110 3.34 -21.41 -18.38
C VAL A 110 4.86 -21.60 -18.38
N LYS A 111 5.62 -20.52 -18.58
CA LYS A 111 7.09 -20.52 -18.54
C LYS A 111 7.66 -20.27 -17.15
N SER A 112 6.97 -19.47 -16.34
CA SER A 112 7.38 -19.17 -14.98
C SER A 112 6.20 -19.37 -14.04
N ARG A 113 6.44 -20.06 -12.92
CA ARG A 113 5.43 -20.32 -11.90
C ARG A 113 5.53 -19.28 -10.78
N TYR A 114 4.45 -19.17 -10.02
CA TYR A 114 4.41 -18.42 -8.78
C TYR A 114 5.41 -18.99 -7.76
N GLY A 115 6.05 -18.10 -6.99
CA GLY A 115 6.89 -18.48 -5.86
C GLY A 115 8.33 -17.96 -5.93
N TRP A 116 9.17 -18.44 -5.01
CA TRP A 116 10.57 -18.05 -4.94
C TRP A 116 11.39 -18.65 -6.08
N ARG A 117 12.16 -17.80 -6.77
CA ARG A 117 13.15 -18.19 -7.77
C ARG A 117 14.51 -17.58 -7.46
N LEU A 118 15.58 -18.32 -7.73
CA LEU A 118 16.92 -17.76 -7.71
C LEU A 118 17.18 -17.03 -9.04
N HIS A 119 17.71 -15.83 -8.95
CA HIS A 119 18.23 -15.14 -10.13
C HIS A 119 19.47 -15.89 -10.63
N PRO A 120 19.51 -16.30 -11.92
CA PRO A 120 20.53 -17.23 -12.42
C PRO A 120 21.95 -16.68 -12.40
N ILE A 121 22.11 -15.35 -12.27
CA ILE A 121 23.41 -14.68 -12.32
C ILE A 121 23.84 -14.14 -10.94
N SER A 122 22.93 -13.54 -10.18
CA SER A 122 23.25 -12.91 -8.88
C SER A 122 23.05 -13.86 -7.69
N GLY A 123 22.34 -14.98 -7.87
CA GLY A 123 21.98 -15.89 -6.78
C GLY A 123 20.94 -15.35 -5.80
N GLU A 124 20.45 -14.12 -6.03
CA GLU A 124 19.45 -13.49 -5.18
C GLU A 124 18.09 -14.16 -5.35
N LYS A 125 17.37 -14.30 -4.23
CA LYS A 125 16.00 -14.84 -4.24
C LYS A 125 15.02 -13.73 -4.61
N HIS A 126 14.37 -13.90 -5.75
CA HIS A 126 13.23 -13.07 -6.15
C HIS A 126 11.93 -13.85 -5.99
N PHE A 127 10.92 -13.21 -5.41
CA PHE A 127 9.60 -13.80 -5.31
C PHE A 127 8.76 -13.40 -6.52
N HIS A 128 8.32 -14.39 -7.30
CA HIS A 128 7.43 -14.20 -8.42
C HIS A 128 5.97 -14.23 -7.94
N GLN A 129 5.31 -13.07 -7.98
CA GLN A 129 3.96 -12.89 -7.45
C GLN A 129 2.85 -13.35 -8.42
N GLY A 130 3.20 -13.90 -9.59
CA GLY A 130 2.26 -14.36 -10.61
C GLY A 130 2.76 -15.58 -11.38
N ILE A 131 2.16 -15.82 -12.55
CA ILE A 131 2.63 -16.79 -13.53
C ILE A 131 2.91 -16.08 -14.85
N ASP A 132 3.97 -16.49 -15.54
CA ASP A 132 4.29 -15.96 -16.88
C ASP A 132 3.80 -16.96 -17.92
N ILE A 133 2.89 -16.53 -18.78
CA ILE A 133 2.32 -17.34 -19.85
C ILE A 133 2.89 -16.83 -21.17
N ALA A 134 3.68 -17.67 -21.84
CA ALA A 134 4.22 -17.35 -23.16
C ALA A 134 3.15 -17.55 -24.23
N ALA A 135 2.96 -16.53 -25.05
CA ALA A 135 2.10 -16.54 -26.22
C ALA A 135 2.62 -15.53 -27.28
N PRO A 136 2.29 -15.70 -28.57
CA PRO A 136 2.61 -14.72 -29.60
C PRO A 136 2.03 -13.33 -29.29
N LEU A 137 2.71 -12.27 -29.75
CA LEU A 137 2.20 -10.89 -29.66
C LEU A 137 0.80 -10.80 -30.30
N GLY A 138 -0.10 -10.01 -29.69
CA GLY A 138 -1.48 -9.86 -30.15
C GLY A 138 -2.42 -11.00 -29.76
N THR A 139 -1.94 -12.04 -29.06
CA THR A 139 -2.83 -13.12 -28.57
C THR A 139 -3.88 -12.56 -27.60
N PRO A 140 -5.18 -12.84 -27.80
CA PRO A 140 -6.22 -12.38 -26.89
C PRO A 140 -6.05 -12.94 -25.47
N VAL A 141 -6.20 -12.07 -24.48
CA VAL A 141 -6.21 -12.43 -23.06
C VAL A 141 -7.64 -12.31 -22.53
N LYS A 142 -8.15 -13.39 -21.94
CA LYS A 142 -9.50 -13.48 -21.36
C LYS A 142 -9.46 -13.34 -19.85
N ALA A 143 -10.56 -12.84 -19.29
CA ALA A 143 -10.75 -12.86 -17.85
C ALA A 143 -10.81 -14.31 -17.35
N ILE A 144 -10.21 -14.60 -16.19
CA ILE A 144 -10.24 -15.96 -15.63
C ILE A 144 -11.64 -16.32 -15.12
N ALA A 145 -12.47 -15.32 -14.82
CA ALA A 145 -13.86 -15.45 -14.42
C ALA A 145 -14.58 -14.12 -14.68
N SER A 146 -15.92 -14.15 -14.61
CA SER A 146 -16.73 -12.94 -14.67
C SER A 146 -16.37 -11.96 -13.54
N GLY A 147 -16.42 -10.67 -13.83
CA GLY A 147 -16.04 -9.62 -12.88
C GLY A 147 -16.22 -8.23 -13.47
N TYR A 148 -15.67 -7.23 -12.79
CA TYR A 148 -15.60 -5.86 -13.31
C TYR A 148 -14.17 -5.35 -13.31
N VAL A 149 -13.84 -4.55 -14.32
CA VAL A 149 -12.53 -3.90 -14.42
C VAL A 149 -12.43 -2.85 -13.32
N SER A 150 -11.62 -3.12 -12.29
CA SER A 150 -11.42 -2.19 -11.18
C SER A 150 -10.50 -1.06 -11.57
N GLN A 151 -9.45 -1.36 -12.33
CA GLN A 151 -8.42 -0.40 -12.70
C GLN A 151 -7.73 -0.80 -14.02
N ILE A 152 -7.35 0.22 -14.79
CA ILE A 152 -6.42 0.10 -15.91
C ILE A 152 -5.29 1.09 -15.65
N ARG A 153 -4.05 0.65 -15.78
CA ARG A 153 -2.87 1.47 -15.52
C ARG A 153 -1.71 1.06 -16.42
N GLU A 154 -0.71 1.91 -16.49
CA GLU A 154 0.57 1.62 -17.12
C GLU A 154 1.67 1.81 -16.06
N GLU A 155 2.53 0.81 -15.89
CA GLU A 155 3.59 0.79 -14.88
C GLU A 155 4.88 0.21 -15.44
N GLU A 156 6.02 0.54 -14.81
CA GLU A 156 7.35 0.21 -15.33
C GLU A 156 7.61 -1.31 -15.40
N LEU A 157 7.12 -2.06 -14.40
CA LEU A 157 7.40 -3.49 -14.29
C LEU A 157 6.52 -4.34 -15.20
N LEU A 158 5.23 -4.01 -15.31
CA LEU A 158 4.24 -4.82 -16.04
C LEU A 158 3.72 -4.15 -17.31
N GLY A 159 4.15 -2.94 -17.66
CA GLY A 159 3.61 -2.20 -18.80
C GLY A 159 2.12 -1.90 -18.61
N LYS A 160 1.28 -2.17 -19.63
CA LYS A 160 -0.17 -2.01 -19.51
C LYS A 160 -0.77 -3.13 -18.67
N VAL A 161 -1.50 -2.72 -17.64
CA VAL A 161 -2.12 -3.60 -16.65
C VAL A 161 -3.63 -3.40 -16.60
N VAL A 162 -4.34 -4.52 -16.55
CA VAL A 162 -5.78 -4.57 -16.24
C VAL A 162 -5.98 -5.34 -14.94
N GLU A 163 -6.70 -4.75 -14.00
CA GLU A 163 -7.13 -5.39 -12.75
C GLU A 163 -8.63 -5.66 -12.80
N ILE A 164 -9.04 -6.87 -12.42
CA ILE A 164 -10.43 -7.31 -12.43
C ILE A 164 -10.79 -7.86 -11.06
N LYS A 165 -11.88 -7.33 -10.49
CA LYS A 165 -12.47 -7.80 -9.24
C LYS A 165 -13.61 -8.76 -9.54
N HIS A 166 -13.55 -9.94 -8.94
CA HIS A 166 -14.53 -11.01 -9.12
C HIS A 166 -15.50 -11.06 -7.94
N SER A 167 -16.70 -11.62 -8.17
CA SER A 167 -17.73 -11.77 -7.13
C SER A 167 -17.30 -12.67 -5.97
N SER A 168 -16.31 -13.54 -6.17
CA SER A 168 -15.74 -14.40 -5.14
C SER A 168 -14.78 -13.68 -4.17
N GLY A 169 -14.55 -12.37 -4.35
CA GLY A 169 -13.55 -11.63 -3.58
C GLY A 169 -12.12 -11.76 -4.11
N VAL A 170 -11.90 -12.58 -5.15
CA VAL A 170 -10.61 -12.71 -5.84
C VAL A 170 -10.37 -11.49 -6.74
N VAL A 171 -9.11 -11.07 -6.82
CA VAL A 171 -8.62 -10.06 -7.76
C VAL A 171 -7.65 -10.73 -8.73
N SER A 172 -7.87 -10.53 -10.03
CA SER A 172 -6.92 -10.95 -11.07
C SER A 172 -6.25 -9.74 -11.71
N LEU A 173 -5.00 -9.92 -12.13
CA LEU A 173 -4.16 -8.88 -12.69
C LEU A 173 -3.50 -9.40 -13.97
N TYR A 174 -3.60 -8.63 -15.04
CA TYR A 174 -3.09 -8.97 -16.36
C TYR A 174 -2.08 -7.93 -16.79
N GLY A 175 -0.80 -8.30 -16.86
CA GLY A 175 0.31 -7.44 -17.27
C GLY A 175 0.85 -7.78 -18.65
N HIS A 176 1.78 -6.95 -19.11
CA HIS A 176 2.48 -7.03 -20.40
C HIS A 176 1.54 -7.01 -21.61
N LEU A 177 0.41 -6.32 -21.50
CA LEU A 177 -0.58 -6.24 -22.56
C LEU A 177 -0.11 -5.28 -23.66
N GLU A 178 -0.20 -5.70 -24.92
CA GLU A 178 0.05 -4.81 -26.06
C GLU A 178 -1.03 -3.72 -26.15
N LYS A 179 -2.29 -4.12 -26.01
CA LYS A 179 -3.47 -3.25 -26.10
C LYS A 179 -4.53 -3.69 -25.09
N VAL A 180 -5.22 -2.70 -24.52
CA VAL A 180 -6.37 -2.90 -23.65
C VAL A 180 -7.65 -2.68 -24.46
N LEU A 181 -8.58 -3.63 -24.41
CA LEU A 181 -9.83 -3.64 -25.16
C LEU A 181 -11.08 -3.43 -24.28
N VAL A 182 -10.86 -3.09 -23.01
CA VAL A 182 -11.91 -2.89 -22.01
C VAL A 182 -11.76 -1.52 -21.35
N GLU A 183 -12.83 -1.02 -20.75
CA GLU A 183 -12.88 0.27 -20.05
C GLU A 183 -12.95 0.07 -18.52
N PRO A 184 -12.51 1.07 -17.73
CA PRO A 184 -12.72 1.04 -16.28
C PRO A 184 -14.21 0.88 -15.95
N ARG A 185 -14.51 0.05 -14.94
CA ARG A 185 -15.87 -0.32 -14.50
C ARG A 185 -16.66 -1.19 -15.48
N GLN A 186 -16.09 -1.57 -16.62
CA GLN A 186 -16.75 -2.50 -17.54
C GLN A 186 -16.91 -3.88 -16.90
N LEU A 187 -18.08 -4.49 -17.11
CA LEU A 187 -18.31 -5.90 -16.78
C LEU A 187 -17.69 -6.80 -17.86
N VAL A 188 -16.94 -7.79 -17.41
CA VAL A 188 -16.31 -8.80 -18.26
C VAL A 188 -16.86 -10.20 -17.92
N LYS A 189 -16.83 -11.08 -18.91
CA LYS A 189 -17.15 -12.50 -18.73
C LYS A 189 -15.87 -13.32 -18.88
N GLY A 190 -15.79 -14.41 -18.12
CA GLY A 190 -14.80 -15.48 -18.35
C GLY A 190 -15.12 -16.20 -19.64
#